data_AF-A0A7R8W4R3-F1
#
_entry.id   AF-A0A7R8W4R3-F1
#
_cell.length_a   1.000
_cell.length_b   1.000
_cell.length_c   1.000
_cell.angle_alpha   90.00
_cell.angle_beta   90.00
_cell.angle_gamma   90.00
#
_symmetry.space_group_name_H-M   'P 1'
#
loop_
_entity.id
_entity.type
_entity.pdbx_description
1 polymer ?
#
loop_
_entity_poly.entity_id
_entity_poly.type
_entity_poly.pdbx_seq_one_letter_code
_entity_poly.pdbx_strand_id
1 'polypeptide(L)'
;MFPNGAADLVLYFYDQCNAKLFEKLKSGEFDAPTTVEFLESALWYRLSLIIPVIEHWPEAMARLSAPAVIPEALQRVKQLMDEITIHSGHRSLSLGWYGRRLTTTAVYKSTELFMLSDESVDKSNSREFLRRRLDGLRSVEDCQKLVTTDAPNVIAGVATIVQGVLGVASESVWGPKGVSSASVSEDRGSKKTSSSKSTGADPSSKSNGADPVATPP
;
A
#
# COMPACT_ATOMS: atom_id res chain seq x y z
N MET A 1 -28.94 -16.47 25.22
CA MET A 1 -28.33 -17.75 24.80
C MET A 1 -27.45 -17.46 23.59
N PHE A 2 -26.31 -18.13 23.46
CA PHE A 2 -25.33 -17.91 22.38
C PHE A 2 -25.69 -18.73 21.13
N PRO A 3 -26.11 -18.11 20.01
CA PRO A 3 -26.50 -18.83 18.79
C PRO A 3 -25.39 -19.73 18.22
N ASN A 4 -24.11 -19.35 18.35
CA ASN A 4 -22.97 -20.14 17.87
C ASN A 4 -22.16 -20.80 19.01
N GLY A 5 -22.71 -20.82 20.22
CA GLY A 5 -22.08 -21.43 21.39
C GLY A 5 -20.75 -20.76 21.77
N ALA A 6 -19.69 -21.55 21.91
CA ALA A 6 -18.38 -21.07 22.34
C ALA A 6 -17.75 -20.04 21.39
N ALA A 7 -18.14 -20.01 20.11
CA ALA A 7 -17.63 -19.04 19.16
C ALA A 7 -18.03 -17.60 19.52
N ASP A 8 -19.27 -17.40 19.99
CA ASP A 8 -19.75 -16.06 20.39
C ASP A 8 -18.97 -15.52 21.60
N LEU A 9 -18.47 -16.40 22.47
CA LEU A 9 -17.61 -16.00 23.59
C LEU A 9 -16.26 -15.48 23.09
N VAL A 10 -15.65 -16.15 22.11
CA VAL A 10 -14.39 -15.69 21.51
C VAL A 10 -14.58 -14.34 20.81
N LEU A 11 -15.70 -14.19 20.10
CA LEU A 11 -16.06 -12.94 19.44
C LEU A 11 -16.25 -11.80 20.43
N TYR A 12 -16.94 -12.05 21.55
CA TYR A 12 -17.11 -11.09 22.63
C TYR A 12 -15.77 -10.69 23.28
N PHE A 13 -14.86 -11.65 23.51
CA PHE A 13 -13.51 -11.36 23.97
C PHE A 13 -12.72 -10.50 22.97
N TYR A 14 -12.87 -10.78 21.68
CA TYR A 14 -12.27 -9.98 20.61
C TYR A 14 -12.75 -8.53 20.65
N ASP A 15 -14.06 -8.31 20.82
CA ASP A 15 -14.67 -6.99 20.93
C ASP A 15 -14.20 -6.23 22.17
N GLN A 16 -14.05 -6.90 23.32
CA GLN A 16 -13.47 -6.29 24.51
C GLN A 16 -12.02 -5.84 24.30
N CYS A 17 -11.20 -6.68 23.65
CA CYS A 17 -9.80 -6.32 23.37
C CYS A 17 -9.72 -5.14 22.41
N ASN A 18 -10.59 -5.10 21.40
CA ASN A 18 -10.67 -4.00 20.46
C ASN A 18 -11.14 -2.71 21.16
N ALA A 19 -12.15 -2.78 22.04
CA ALA A 19 -12.64 -1.63 22.79
C ALA A 19 -11.53 -0.99 23.63
N LYS A 20 -10.73 -1.80 24.35
CA LYS A 20 -9.55 -1.31 25.11
C LYS A 20 -8.53 -0.60 24.22
N LEU A 21 -8.25 -1.16 23.05
CA LEU A 21 -7.36 -0.50 22.09
C LEU A 21 -7.97 0.82 21.59
N PHE A 22 -9.25 0.84 21.25
CA PHE A 22 -9.92 2.03 20.73
C PHE A 22 -9.97 3.16 21.77
N GLU A 23 -10.14 2.84 23.06
CA GLU A 23 -10.02 3.81 24.14
C GLU A 23 -8.62 4.43 24.18
N LYS A 24 -7.56 3.62 24.07
CA LYS A 24 -6.17 4.10 24.03
C LYS A 24 -5.81 4.89 22.76
N LEU A 25 -6.39 4.52 21.62
CA LEU A 25 -6.22 5.26 20.38
C LEU A 25 -6.87 6.64 20.49
N LYS A 26 -8.05 6.73 21.11
CA LYS A 26 -8.77 8.00 21.35
C LYS A 26 -8.08 8.88 22.39
N SER A 27 -7.45 8.30 23.41
CA SER A 27 -6.70 9.07 24.41
C SER A 27 -5.38 9.66 23.86
N GLY A 28 -4.93 9.22 22.68
CA GLY A 28 -3.68 9.69 22.08
C GLY A 28 -2.43 9.13 22.77
N GLU A 29 -2.54 8.04 23.52
CA GLU A 29 -1.42 7.44 24.27
C GLU A 29 -0.31 6.92 23.34
N PHE A 30 -0.65 6.62 22.08
CA PHE A 30 0.28 6.11 21.07
C PHE A 30 0.92 7.23 20.23
N ASP A 31 1.28 8.37 20.81
CA ASP A 31 1.96 9.41 20.03
C ASP A 31 3.39 8.96 19.68
N ALA A 32 3.65 8.83 18.38
CA ALA A 32 4.92 8.39 17.84
C ALA A 32 5.32 9.24 16.64
N PRO A 33 6.62 9.50 16.42
CA PRO A 33 7.08 10.37 15.35
C PRO A 33 6.86 9.75 13.97
N THR A 34 6.94 8.40 13.85
CA THR A 34 6.76 7.69 12.58
C THR A 34 5.55 6.76 12.59
N THR A 35 4.95 6.53 11.42
CA THR A 35 3.81 5.61 11.22
C THR A 35 4.14 4.19 11.66
N VAL A 36 5.37 3.76 11.42
CA VAL A 36 5.85 2.42 11.76
C VAL A 36 5.96 2.25 13.27
N GLU A 37 6.47 3.24 13.99
CA GLU A 37 6.53 3.20 15.46
C GLU A 37 5.14 3.26 16.09
N PHE A 38 4.23 4.06 15.49
CA PHE A 38 2.81 4.07 15.87
C PHE A 38 2.19 2.67 15.69
N LEU A 39 2.38 2.05 14.52
CA LEU A 39 1.86 0.73 14.22
C LEU A 39 2.47 -0.34 15.13
N GLU A 40 3.77 -0.29 15.39
CA GLU A 40 4.45 -1.19 16.32
C GLU A 40 3.78 -1.13 17.70
N SER A 41 3.60 0.08 18.24
CA SER A 41 3.04 0.29 19.58
C SER A 41 1.58 -0.14 19.67
N ALA A 42 0.74 0.24 18.70
CA ALA A 42 -0.67 -0.10 18.67
C ALA A 42 -0.90 -1.61 18.47
N LEU A 43 -0.17 -2.24 17.54
CA LEU A 43 -0.28 -3.68 17.29
C LEU A 43 0.28 -4.49 18.46
N TRP A 44 1.41 -4.08 19.04
CA TRP A 44 1.96 -4.75 20.21
C TRP A 44 1.02 -4.68 21.40
N TYR A 45 0.39 -3.52 21.66
CA TYR A 45 -0.63 -3.41 22.70
C TYR A 45 -1.81 -4.36 22.45
N ARG A 46 -2.29 -4.45 21.21
CA ARG A 46 -3.39 -5.38 20.89
C ARG A 46 -3.01 -6.84 21.08
N LEU A 47 -1.78 -7.22 20.76
CA LEU A 47 -1.24 -8.56 20.94
C LEU A 47 -0.98 -8.88 22.41
N SER A 48 -0.54 -7.91 23.21
CA SER A 48 -0.28 -8.11 24.64
C SER A 48 -1.54 -8.46 25.43
N LEU A 49 -2.72 -8.02 24.96
CA LEU A 49 -4.01 -8.42 25.51
C LEU A 49 -4.33 -9.91 25.30
N ILE A 50 -3.73 -10.58 24.31
CA ILE A 50 -3.93 -12.01 24.01
C ILE A 50 -2.96 -12.89 24.82
N ILE A 51 -1.80 -12.38 25.22
CA ILE A 51 -0.78 -13.12 26.00
C ILE A 51 -1.37 -13.95 27.16
N PRO A 52 -2.26 -13.42 28.05
CA PRO A 52 -2.78 -14.20 29.17
C PRO A 52 -3.69 -15.37 28.76
N VAL A 53 -4.22 -15.38 27.53
CA VAL A 53 -5.12 -16.42 27.02
C VAL A 53 -4.49 -17.22 25.88
N ILE A 54 -3.17 -17.11 25.70
CA ILE A 54 -2.50 -17.64 24.51
C ILE A 54 -2.56 -19.17 24.38
N GLU A 55 -2.60 -19.88 25.52
CA GLU A 55 -2.72 -21.34 25.56
C GLU A 55 -4.00 -21.84 24.87
N HIS A 56 -5.10 -21.09 25.01
CA HIS A 56 -6.40 -21.42 24.45
C HIS A 56 -6.66 -20.72 23.11
N TRP A 57 -5.74 -19.84 22.69
CA TRP A 57 -5.89 -19.03 21.48
C TRP A 57 -5.93 -19.85 20.18
N PRO A 58 -5.14 -20.93 20.00
CA PRO A 58 -5.27 -21.80 18.83
C PRO A 58 -6.65 -22.44 18.70
N GLU A 59 -7.23 -22.89 19.83
CA GLU A 59 -8.59 -23.44 19.84
C GLU A 59 -9.62 -22.35 19.51
N ALA A 60 -9.48 -21.18 20.11
CA ALA A 60 -10.33 -20.03 19.82
C ALA A 60 -10.30 -19.66 18.33
N MET A 61 -9.11 -19.61 17.72
CA MET A 61 -8.95 -19.36 16.29
C MET A 61 -9.58 -20.45 15.42
N ALA A 62 -9.47 -21.72 15.82
CA ALA A 62 -10.14 -22.82 15.13
C ALA A 62 -11.67 -22.62 15.12
N ARG A 63 -12.27 -22.16 16.23
CA ARG A 63 -13.70 -21.83 16.28
C ARG A 63 -14.08 -20.64 15.40
N LEU A 64 -13.24 -19.60 15.35
CA LEU A 64 -13.44 -18.43 14.47
C LEU A 64 -13.33 -18.78 12.98
N SER A 65 -12.59 -19.85 12.65
CA SER A 65 -12.44 -20.35 11.28
C SER A 65 -13.62 -21.20 10.78
N ALA A 66 -14.64 -21.42 11.62
CA ALA A 66 -15.84 -22.14 11.21
C ALA A 66 -16.63 -21.32 10.16
N PRO A 67 -17.07 -21.91 9.03
CA PRO A 67 -17.71 -21.17 7.93
C PRO A 67 -18.89 -20.27 8.34
N ALA A 68 -19.64 -20.66 9.37
CA ALA A 68 -20.76 -19.86 9.90
C ALA A 68 -20.30 -18.57 10.61
N VAL A 69 -19.10 -18.56 11.20
CA VAL A 69 -18.58 -17.49 12.07
C VAL A 69 -17.57 -16.61 11.35
N ILE A 70 -16.89 -17.13 10.31
CA ILE A 70 -15.91 -16.39 9.49
C ILE A 70 -16.36 -14.97 9.11
N PRO A 71 -17.57 -14.72 8.57
CA PRO A 71 -17.94 -13.36 8.16
C PRO A 71 -17.93 -12.37 9.33
N GLU A 72 -18.38 -12.80 10.50
CA GLU A 72 -18.44 -11.99 11.72
C GLU A 72 -17.03 -11.76 12.31
N ALA A 73 -16.19 -12.80 12.32
CA ALA A 73 -14.81 -12.71 12.78
C ALA A 73 -13.99 -11.78 11.87
N LEU A 74 -14.15 -11.91 10.56
CA LEU A 74 -13.47 -11.09 9.57
C LEU A 74 -13.91 -9.63 9.67
N GLN A 75 -15.20 -9.37 9.93
CA GLN A 75 -15.69 -8.01 10.14
C GLN A 75 -15.03 -7.32 11.34
N ARG A 76 -14.79 -8.05 12.45
CA ARG A 76 -14.09 -7.50 13.61
C ARG A 76 -12.61 -7.21 13.34
N VAL A 77 -11.91 -8.13 12.65
CA VAL A 77 -10.52 -7.90 12.21
C VAL A 77 -10.46 -6.71 11.26
N LYS A 78 -11.40 -6.64 10.32
CA LYS A 78 -11.56 -5.54 9.38
C LYS A 78 -11.68 -4.22 10.16
N GLN A 79 -12.66 -4.10 11.05
CA GLN A 79 -12.90 -2.89 11.84
C GLN A 79 -11.68 -2.48 12.67
N LEU A 80 -11.03 -3.43 13.34
CA LEU A 80 -9.80 -3.19 14.09
C LEU A 80 -8.71 -2.55 13.22
N MET A 81 -8.47 -3.11 12.04
CA MET A 81 -7.44 -2.60 11.12
C MET A 81 -7.81 -1.25 10.52
N ASP A 82 -9.10 -1.02 10.24
CA ASP A 82 -9.59 0.29 9.80
C ASP A 82 -9.29 1.37 10.85
N GLU A 83 -9.66 1.14 12.10
CA GLU A 83 -9.46 2.09 13.19
C GLU A 83 -7.98 2.43 13.41
N ILE A 84 -7.10 1.41 13.45
CA ILE A 84 -5.64 1.64 13.56
C ILE A 84 -5.13 2.45 12.36
N THR A 85 -5.57 2.12 11.16
CA THR A 85 -5.14 2.78 9.92
C THR A 85 -5.61 4.23 9.84
N ILE A 86 -6.83 4.52 10.30
CA ILE A 86 -7.39 5.88 10.40
C ILE A 86 -6.57 6.72 11.40
N HIS A 87 -6.34 6.19 12.60
CA HIS A 87 -5.63 6.90 13.66
C HIS A 87 -4.13 7.09 13.36
N SER A 88 -3.54 6.28 12.48
CA SER A 88 -2.14 6.46 12.05
C SER A 88 -1.89 7.82 11.36
N GLY A 89 -2.95 8.49 10.87
CA GLY A 89 -2.91 9.86 10.39
C GLY A 89 -2.06 10.06 9.13
N HIS A 90 -1.88 11.32 8.72
CA HIS A 90 -1.24 11.78 7.46
C HIS A 90 0.28 11.52 7.38
N ARG A 91 0.79 10.51 8.09
CA ARG A 91 2.15 10.00 8.02
C ARG A 91 2.11 8.82 7.04
N SER A 92 2.09 9.10 5.75
CA SER A 92 1.79 8.10 4.73
C SER A 92 2.99 7.19 4.48
N LEU A 93 2.80 5.90 4.80
CA LEU A 93 3.29 4.82 3.97
C LEU A 93 2.83 5.08 2.53
N SER A 94 3.71 5.12 1.52
CA SER A 94 3.37 5.55 0.13
C SER A 94 2.42 4.59 -0.62
N LEU A 95 1.83 3.65 0.12
CA LEU A 95 0.81 2.71 -0.33
C LEU A 95 -0.56 3.37 -0.37
N GLY A 96 -1.36 3.01 -1.39
CA GLY A 96 -2.77 3.38 -1.41
C GLY A 96 -3.52 2.87 -0.16
N TRP A 97 -4.67 3.46 0.12
CA TRP A 97 -5.49 3.15 1.31
C TRP A 97 -5.70 1.65 1.57
N TYR A 98 -6.02 0.89 0.52
CA TYR A 98 -6.20 -0.57 0.59
C TYR A 98 -4.89 -1.33 0.82
N GLY A 99 -3.79 -0.86 0.23
CA GLY A 99 -2.47 -1.44 0.41
C GLY A 99 -2.05 -1.35 1.87
N ARG A 100 -2.17 -0.16 2.48
CA ARG A 100 -1.86 0.07 3.91
C ARG A 100 -2.67 -0.84 4.83
N ARG A 101 -3.96 -0.99 4.55
CA ARG A 101 -4.83 -1.89 5.32
C ARG A 101 -4.39 -3.35 5.19
N LEU A 102 -4.13 -3.81 3.96
CA LEU A 102 -3.74 -5.18 3.69
C LEU A 102 -2.40 -5.52 4.33
N THR A 103 -1.41 -4.62 4.21
CA THR A 103 -0.09 -4.80 4.83
C THR A 103 -0.20 -4.81 6.36
N THR A 104 -0.93 -3.87 6.96
CA THR A 104 -1.14 -3.85 8.42
C THR A 104 -1.83 -5.11 8.92
N THR A 105 -2.86 -5.58 8.19
CA THR A 105 -3.57 -6.83 8.51
C THR A 105 -2.64 -8.05 8.41
N ALA A 106 -1.83 -8.11 7.35
CA ALA A 106 -0.89 -9.22 7.12
C ALA A 106 0.21 -9.26 8.20
N VAL A 107 0.75 -8.10 8.60
CA VAL A 107 1.72 -7.99 9.68
C VAL A 107 1.10 -8.42 11.02
N TYR A 108 -0.10 -7.94 11.34
CA TYR A 108 -0.81 -8.37 12.55
C TYR A 108 -1.04 -9.89 12.57
N LYS A 109 -1.62 -10.46 11.51
CA LYS A 109 -1.95 -11.88 11.46
C LYS A 109 -0.71 -12.79 11.44
N SER A 110 0.34 -12.41 10.72
CA SER A 110 1.60 -13.17 10.75
C SER A 110 2.27 -13.13 12.12
N THR A 111 2.20 -12.01 12.84
CA THR A 111 2.73 -11.89 14.20
C THR A 111 1.89 -12.66 15.21
N GLU A 112 0.56 -12.60 15.11
CA GLU A 112 -0.38 -13.37 15.94
C GLU A 112 -0.12 -14.88 15.82
N LEU A 113 0.10 -15.38 14.60
CA LEU A 113 0.47 -16.78 14.37
C LEU A 113 1.87 -17.13 14.89
N PHE A 114 2.85 -16.25 14.69
CA PHE A 114 4.21 -16.46 15.20
C PHE A 114 4.24 -16.54 16.73
N MET A 115 3.41 -15.73 17.41
CA MET A 115 3.33 -15.69 18.87
C MET A 115 2.85 -17.00 19.51
N LEU A 116 2.13 -17.85 18.75
CA LEU A 116 1.73 -19.17 19.19
C LEU A 116 2.92 -20.13 19.39
N SER A 117 3.96 -20.00 18.57
CA SER A 117 5.14 -20.86 18.61
C SER A 117 6.29 -20.28 19.41
N ASP A 118 6.14 -19.06 19.94
CA ASP A 118 7.17 -18.34 20.66
C ASP A 118 7.14 -18.69 22.16
N GLU A 119 8.17 -19.34 22.70
CA GLU A 119 8.28 -19.67 24.13
C GLU A 119 9.11 -18.65 24.93
N SER A 120 9.50 -17.53 24.31
CA SER A 120 10.33 -16.51 24.99
C SER A 120 9.57 -15.75 26.08
N VAL A 121 10.35 -15.25 27.07
CA VAL A 121 9.85 -14.39 28.15
C VAL A 121 9.21 -13.13 27.55
N ASP A 122 7.99 -12.82 28.01
CA ASP A 122 7.17 -11.70 27.51
C ASP A 122 6.97 -11.66 25.99
N LYS A 123 7.17 -12.80 25.30
CA LYS A 123 7.11 -12.91 23.83
C LYS A 123 8.04 -11.92 23.13
N SER A 124 9.24 -11.73 23.68
CA SER A 124 10.23 -10.78 23.15
C SER A 124 10.61 -11.06 21.68
N ASN A 125 10.72 -12.34 21.29
CA ASN A 125 10.96 -12.72 19.90
C ASN A 125 9.81 -12.31 18.98
N SER A 126 8.56 -12.40 19.44
CA SER A 126 7.38 -11.95 18.69
C SER A 126 7.38 -10.44 18.49
N ARG A 127 7.83 -9.68 19.50
CA ARG A 127 7.97 -8.22 19.38
C ARG A 127 9.03 -7.85 18.35
N GLU A 128 10.17 -8.53 18.37
CA GLU A 128 11.23 -8.31 17.39
C GLU A 128 10.77 -8.71 15.97
N PHE A 129 10.03 -9.81 15.85
CA PHE A 129 9.43 -10.23 14.58
C PHE A 129 8.49 -9.16 14.03
N LEU A 130 7.61 -8.60 14.86
CA LEU A 130 6.73 -7.50 14.48
C LEU A 130 7.52 -6.31 13.94
N ARG A 131 8.55 -5.88 14.67
CA ARG A 131 9.41 -4.76 14.29
C ARG A 131 10.10 -5.01 12.94
N ARG A 132 10.70 -6.20 12.75
CA ARG A 132 11.32 -6.59 11.48
C ARG A 132 10.34 -6.55 10.31
N ARG A 133 9.08 -6.96 10.52
CA ARG A 133 8.04 -6.91 9.48
C ARG A 133 7.63 -5.48 9.14
N LEU A 134 7.54 -4.59 10.13
CA LEU A 134 7.23 -3.19 9.90
C LEU A 134 8.38 -2.43 9.24
N ASP A 135 9.63 -2.73 9.60
CA ASP A 135 10.81 -2.16 8.93
C ASP A 135 10.89 -2.62 7.46
N GLY A 136 10.52 -3.87 7.17
CA GLY A 136 10.39 -4.35 5.79
C GLY A 136 9.38 -3.55 4.94
N LEU A 137 8.32 -3.00 5.55
CA LEU A 137 7.37 -2.14 4.83
C LEU A 137 8.02 -0.82 4.40
N ARG A 138 8.91 -0.25 5.23
CA ARG A 138 9.68 0.95 4.87
C ARG A 138 10.56 0.69 3.65
N SER A 139 11.28 -0.43 3.64
CA SER A 139 12.14 -0.81 2.51
C SER A 139 11.35 -1.02 1.21
N VAL A 140 10.17 -1.63 1.28
CA VAL A 140 9.30 -1.81 0.10
C VAL A 140 8.86 -0.47 -0.48
N GLU A 141 8.62 0.53 0.36
CA GLU A 141 8.27 1.87 -0.10
C GLU A 141 9.42 2.58 -0.77
N ASP A 142 10.62 2.45 -0.21
CA ASP A 142 11.82 3.02 -0.83
C ASP A 142 12.04 2.38 -2.22
N CYS A 143 11.85 1.06 -2.34
CA CYS A 143 11.86 0.39 -3.65
C CYS A 143 10.75 0.89 -4.59
N GLN A 144 9.52 1.08 -4.11
CA GLN A 144 8.43 1.60 -4.95
C GLN A 144 8.72 3.02 -5.44
N LYS A 145 9.24 3.90 -4.57
CA LYS A 145 9.60 5.27 -4.94
C LYS A 145 10.70 5.28 -6.01
N LEU A 146 11.70 4.41 -5.90
CA LEU A 146 12.76 4.27 -6.92
C LEU A 146 12.17 3.84 -8.26
N VAL A 147 11.23 2.88 -8.26
CA VAL A 147 10.56 2.41 -9.50
C VAL A 147 9.66 3.48 -10.12
N THR A 148 9.00 4.32 -9.33
CA THR A 148 8.06 5.33 -9.86
C THR A 148 8.73 6.66 -10.24
N THR A 149 9.86 7.00 -9.60
CA THR A 149 10.53 8.30 -9.80
C THR A 149 11.52 8.24 -10.96
N ASP A 150 12.05 7.06 -11.30
CA ASP A 150 12.94 6.87 -12.44
C ASP A 150 12.18 6.31 -13.65
N ALA A 151 11.60 7.23 -14.43
CA ALA A 151 11.27 7.17 -15.87
C ALA A 151 10.64 5.88 -16.49
N PRO A 152 9.71 6.02 -17.46
CA PRO A 152 9.18 4.90 -18.27
C PRO A 152 10.23 4.13 -19.11
N ASN A 153 11.52 4.50 -19.05
CA ASN A 153 12.60 3.87 -19.81
C ASN A 153 13.25 2.66 -19.11
N VAL A 154 12.99 2.39 -17.82
CA VAL A 154 13.56 1.20 -17.15
C VAL A 154 12.83 -0.10 -17.55
N ILE A 155 11.58 0.01 -17.99
CA ILE A 155 10.77 -1.10 -18.53
C ILE A 155 11.41 -1.67 -19.81
N ALA A 156 12.07 -0.81 -20.61
CA ALA A 156 12.80 -1.24 -21.81
C ALA A 156 14.14 -1.95 -21.49
N GLY A 157 14.77 -1.61 -20.35
CA GLY A 157 16.01 -2.24 -19.91
C GLY A 157 15.83 -3.70 -19.48
N VAL A 158 14.75 -4.02 -18.76
CA VAL A 158 14.47 -5.39 -18.28
C VAL A 158 14.06 -6.32 -19.44
N ALA A 159 13.36 -5.81 -20.46
CA ALA A 159 12.98 -6.59 -21.63
C ALA A 159 14.21 -7.05 -22.46
N THR A 160 15.28 -6.24 -22.50
CA THR A 160 16.48 -6.53 -23.30
C THR A 160 17.35 -7.61 -22.65
N ILE A 161 17.34 -7.74 -21.32
CA ILE A 161 18.06 -8.81 -20.61
C ILE A 161 17.45 -10.18 -20.92
N VAL A 162 16.13 -10.26 -21.10
CA VAL A 162 15.45 -11.50 -21.51
C VAL A 162 15.78 -11.89 -22.96
N GLN A 163 15.94 -10.90 -23.86
CA GLN A 163 16.36 -11.14 -25.26
C GLN A 163 17.79 -11.67 -25.40
N GLY A 164 18.68 -11.40 -24.44
CA GLY A 164 20.05 -11.91 -24.46
C GLY A 164 20.22 -13.30 -23.84
N VAL A 165 19.36 -13.67 -22.88
CA VAL A 165 19.47 -14.94 -22.12
C VAL A 165 18.64 -16.07 -22.72
N LEU A 166 17.56 -15.77 -23.45
CA LEU A 166 16.84 -16.76 -24.25
C LEU A 166 17.12 -16.50 -25.73
N GLY A 167 18.09 -17.23 -26.28
CA GLY A 167 18.27 -17.34 -27.72
C GLY A 167 17.00 -17.87 -28.38
N VAL A 168 16.12 -16.96 -28.80
CA VAL A 168 14.96 -17.24 -29.65
C VAL A 168 15.15 -16.40 -30.90
N ALA A 169 15.80 -17.01 -31.88
CA ALA A 169 15.70 -16.58 -33.26
C ALA A 169 14.24 -16.80 -33.70
N SER A 170 13.45 -15.73 -33.85
CA SER A 170 12.16 -15.84 -34.53
C SER A 170 12.34 -15.44 -35.99
N GLU A 171 12.76 -16.40 -36.82
CA GLU A 171 12.49 -16.36 -38.24
C GLU A 171 10.98 -16.54 -38.48
N SER A 172 10.39 -15.53 -39.13
CA SER A 172 9.27 -15.59 -40.08
C SER A 172 8.47 -16.90 -40.17
N VAL A 173 7.44 -17.08 -39.35
CA VAL A 173 6.36 -18.04 -39.65
C VAL A 173 5.03 -17.48 -39.17
N TRP A 174 4.16 -17.18 -40.14
CA TRP A 174 2.71 -17.04 -40.03
C TRP A 174 2.13 -15.68 -39.63
N GLY A 175 1.65 -14.95 -40.64
CA GLY A 175 0.56 -13.98 -40.50
C GLY A 175 -0.41 -14.11 -41.67
N PRO A 176 -1.73 -14.14 -41.44
CA PRO A 176 -2.70 -13.81 -42.47
C PRO A 176 -3.59 -12.62 -42.11
N LYS A 177 -3.61 -11.67 -43.07
CA LYS A 177 -4.75 -10.92 -43.64
C LYS A 177 -5.72 -10.17 -42.70
N GLY A 178 -5.53 -8.86 -42.64
CA GLY A 178 -6.31 -7.92 -43.47
C GLY A 178 -7.59 -7.29 -42.87
N VAL A 179 -7.62 -5.95 -42.91
CA VAL A 179 -8.75 -4.98 -43.04
C VAL A 179 -8.40 -3.73 -42.22
N SER A 180 -8.65 -2.48 -42.62
CA SER A 180 -8.83 -1.73 -43.88
C SER A 180 -9.02 -0.27 -43.45
N SER A 181 -8.34 0.68 -44.09
CA SER A 181 -8.71 2.11 -44.33
C SER A 181 -7.41 2.90 -44.53
N ALA A 182 -7.03 3.27 -45.76
CA ALA A 182 -7.50 4.47 -46.48
C ALA A 182 -7.37 5.73 -45.59
N SER A 183 -6.69 6.81 -45.96
CA SER A 183 -6.02 7.28 -47.17
C SER A 183 -5.51 8.68 -46.82
N VAL A 184 -4.31 9.08 -47.24
CA VAL A 184 -3.98 10.44 -47.73
C VAL A 184 -2.51 10.40 -48.15
N SER A 185 -2.35 10.46 -49.47
CA SER A 185 -1.12 10.75 -50.19
C SER A 185 -0.82 12.24 -50.12
N GLU A 186 0.42 12.63 -49.82
CA GLU A 186 0.97 13.83 -50.45
C GLU A 186 2.49 13.74 -50.60
N ASP A 187 2.88 14.05 -51.82
CA ASP A 187 4.13 13.82 -52.50
C ASP A 187 5.04 15.04 -52.32
N ARG A 188 6.32 14.82 -52.63
CA ARG A 188 7.25 15.80 -53.21
C ARG A 188 7.97 16.73 -52.25
N GLY A 189 9.26 16.42 -52.10
CA GLY A 189 10.25 17.33 -51.56
C GLY A 189 10.54 18.51 -52.47
N SER A 190 11.30 19.46 -51.94
CA SER A 190 12.23 20.23 -52.77
C SER A 190 13.34 20.84 -51.93
N LYS A 191 14.50 20.93 -52.60
CA LYS A 191 15.79 21.39 -52.09
C LYS A 191 15.82 22.90 -51.87
N LYS A 192 16.75 23.27 -50.99
CA LYS A 192 17.45 24.57 -50.83
C LYS A 192 17.54 25.41 -52.11
N THR A 193 17.41 26.73 -51.96
CA THR A 193 18.31 27.81 -52.45
C THR A 193 17.67 29.15 -52.05
N SER A 194 18.18 29.84 -51.03
CA SER A 194 19.20 30.90 -51.09
C SER A 194 18.64 32.31 -51.35
N SER A 195 19.05 33.19 -50.44
CA SER A 195 19.43 34.59 -50.64
C SER A 195 18.42 35.74 -50.44
N SER A 196 19.01 36.74 -49.78
CA SER A 196 18.70 38.19 -49.76
C SER A 196 17.65 38.63 -48.73
N LYS A 197 18.07 39.41 -47.70
CA LYS A 197 18.23 40.89 -47.71
C LYS A 197 16.84 41.50 -47.44
N SER A 198 16.58 42.38 -46.49
CA SER A 198 17.35 43.21 -45.57
C SER A 198 16.36 43.83 -44.57
N THR A 199 16.91 44.47 -43.52
CA THR A 199 16.39 45.72 -42.90
C THR A 199 15.00 45.72 -42.26
N GLY A 200 14.99 46.03 -40.96
CA GLY A 200 14.20 47.17 -40.48
C GLY A 200 13.33 46.93 -39.25
N ALA A 201 13.78 47.51 -38.13
CA ALA A 201 12.99 48.19 -37.10
C ALA A 201 11.91 47.42 -36.31
N ASP A 202 12.27 46.96 -35.10
CA ASP A 202 11.99 47.57 -33.78
C ASP A 202 10.66 48.34 -33.50
N PRO A 203 10.26 48.54 -32.22
CA PRO A 203 9.14 47.84 -31.58
C PRO A 203 8.12 48.80 -30.95
N SER A 204 6.95 48.30 -30.52
CA SER A 204 5.94 48.95 -29.63
C SER A 204 4.67 48.07 -29.65
N SER A 205 3.87 47.81 -28.62
CA SER A 205 3.65 48.52 -27.36
C SER A 205 2.71 47.71 -26.44
N LYS A 206 3.02 47.76 -25.14
CA LYS A 206 2.17 48.03 -23.95
C LYS A 206 0.73 47.45 -23.84
N SER A 207 0.43 46.90 -22.66
CA SER A 207 -0.47 47.45 -21.60
C SER A 207 -1.04 46.29 -20.75
N ASN A 208 -0.76 46.17 -19.45
CA ASN A 208 -1.22 46.89 -18.23
C ASN A 208 -2.56 46.40 -17.64
N GLY A 209 -2.55 46.14 -16.32
CA GLY A 209 -3.71 45.98 -15.40
C GLY A 209 -3.58 44.71 -14.52
N ALA A 210 -3.15 44.74 -13.24
CA ALA A 210 -3.80 45.28 -12.02
C ALA A 210 -5.19 44.62 -11.79
N ASP A 211 -5.61 44.00 -10.68
CA ASP A 211 -5.18 43.90 -9.26
C ASP A 211 -5.88 42.67 -8.59
N PRO A 212 -5.55 42.30 -7.32
CA PRO A 212 -5.97 41.06 -6.65
C PRO A 212 -7.05 41.25 -5.56
N VAL A 213 -7.96 40.27 -5.33
CA VAL A 213 -8.91 40.30 -4.18
C VAL A 213 -9.32 38.89 -3.68
N ALA A 214 -9.05 38.68 -2.38
CA ALA A 214 -9.81 38.00 -1.31
C ALA A 214 -10.17 36.48 -1.30
N THR A 215 -9.75 35.85 -0.18
CA THR A 215 -10.35 34.73 0.60
C THR A 215 -11.61 35.21 1.37
N PRO A 216 -12.31 34.42 2.24
CA PRO A 216 -12.59 32.98 2.37
C PRO A 216 -14.15 32.79 2.35
N PRO A 217 -14.91 31.98 3.15
CA PRO A 217 -14.65 31.22 4.40
C PRO A 217 -14.26 29.75 4.22
#